data_AF-A0A2D9D6V0-F1
#
_entry.id   AF-A0A2D9D6V0-F1
#
_cell.length_a   1.000
_cell.length_b   1.000
_cell.length_c   1.000
_cell.angle_alpha   90.00
_cell.angle_beta   90.00
_cell.angle_gamma   90.00
#
_symmetry.space_group_name_H-M   'P 1'
#
loop_
_entity.id
_entity.type
_entity.pdbx_description
1 polymer ?
#
loop_
_entity_poly.entity_id
_entity_poly.type
_entity_poly.pdbx_seq_one_letter_code
_entity_poly.pdbx_strand_id
1 'polypeptide(L)'
;MGLFSFFTQEIAIDLGTANTLIIWNDKVVVDEPSIVAKDIQSGKIVAIGKKAQQMHGKTHKRIETVRPLKDGVIADFQSAEQMIRGMIKMINPGRTLFNPALRMVICIPSG
;
A
#
# COMPACT_ATOMS: atom_id res chain seq x y z
N MET A 1 -6.40 -21.99 -21.25
CA MET A 1 -5.61 -21.32 -20.19
C MET A 1 -4.19 -21.86 -20.26
N GLY A 2 -3.22 -21.03 -20.61
CA GLY A 2 -1.85 -21.47 -20.94
C GLY A 2 -0.97 -21.69 -19.70
N LEU A 3 0.05 -22.53 -19.86
CA LEU A 3 1.06 -22.91 -18.85
C LEU A 3 1.75 -21.72 -18.13
N PHE A 4 1.66 -20.50 -18.67
CA PHE A 4 2.23 -19.27 -18.09
C PHE A 4 1.34 -18.58 -17.05
N SER A 5 0.08 -19.00 -16.90
CA SER A 5 -0.89 -18.36 -15.99
C SER A 5 -0.47 -18.42 -14.51
N PHE A 6 0.35 -19.39 -14.12
CA PHE A 6 0.82 -19.54 -12.74
C PHE A 6 1.87 -18.51 -12.32
N PHE A 7 2.47 -17.78 -13.28
CA PHE A 7 3.50 -16.78 -13.01
C PHE A 7 2.96 -15.35 -12.93
N THR A 8 1.67 -15.13 -13.18
CA THR A 8 1.05 -13.80 -13.09
C THR A 8 0.08 -13.77 -11.92
N GLN A 9 0.28 -12.81 -11.02
CA GLN A 9 -0.62 -12.55 -9.91
C GLN A 9 -1.44 -11.30 -10.21
N GLU A 10 -2.76 -11.45 -10.19
CA GLU A 10 -3.72 -10.39 -10.51
C GLU A 10 -4.28 -9.81 -9.22
N ILE A 11 -4.16 -8.50 -9.03
CA ILE A 11 -4.67 -7.82 -7.84
C ILE A 11 -5.47 -6.58 -8.24
N ALA A 12 -6.53 -6.30 -7.48
CA ALA A 12 -7.26 -5.05 -7.55
C ALA A 12 -6.95 -4.21 -6.31
N ILE A 13 -6.74 -2.91 -6.50
CA ILE A 13 -6.39 -1.97 -5.42
C ILE A 13 -7.45 -0.86 -5.41
N ASP A 14 -8.11 -0.69 -4.26
CA ASP A 14 -8.90 0.50 -3.98
C ASP A 14 -8.02 1.48 -3.19
N LEU A 15 -7.60 2.56 -3.83
CA LEU A 15 -6.66 3.52 -3.29
C LEU A 15 -7.42 4.71 -2.67
N GLY A 16 -8.08 4.46 -1.54
CA GLY A 16 -8.91 5.45 -0.85
C GLY A 16 -8.12 6.45 -0.01
N THR A 17 -8.67 7.65 0.20
CA THR A 17 -8.06 8.69 1.06
C THR A 17 -7.95 8.25 2.53
N ALA A 18 -8.92 7.47 3.00
CA ALA A 18 -8.95 6.99 4.39
C ALA A 18 -8.26 5.64 4.58
N ASN A 19 -8.61 4.67 3.73
CA ASN A 19 -8.15 3.27 3.76
C ASN A 19 -7.82 2.79 2.36
N THR A 20 -6.89 1.84 2.26
CA THR A 20 -6.54 1.13 1.04
C THR A 20 -6.91 -0.33 1.19
N LEU A 21 -7.60 -0.87 0.19
CA LEU A 21 -7.94 -2.29 0.10
C LEU A 21 -7.14 -2.93 -1.03
N ILE A 22 -6.67 -4.16 -0.82
CA ILE A 22 -6.17 -5.01 -1.91
C ILE A 22 -6.97 -6.30 -1.94
N ILE A 23 -7.48 -6.62 -3.14
CA ILE A 23 -8.25 -7.81 -3.43
C ILE A 23 -7.38 -8.75 -4.27
N TRP A 24 -7.31 -10.01 -3.87
CA TRP A 24 -6.65 -11.09 -4.58
C TRP A 24 -7.50 -12.36 -4.47
N ASN A 25 -7.74 -13.06 -5.60
CA ASN A 25 -8.60 -14.24 -5.67
C ASN A 25 -9.96 -14.01 -4.99
N ASP A 26 -10.64 -12.92 -5.35
CA ASP A 26 -11.96 -12.51 -4.85
C ASP A 26 -12.05 -12.33 -3.32
N LYS A 27 -10.90 -12.12 -2.65
CA LYS A 27 -10.82 -11.89 -1.21
C LYS A 27 -10.04 -10.62 -0.90
N VAL A 28 -10.50 -9.86 0.08
CA VAL A 28 -9.73 -8.75 0.66
C VAL A 28 -8.57 -9.34 1.44
N VAL A 29 -7.35 -9.10 0.96
CA VAL A 29 -6.11 -9.61 1.56
C VAL A 29 -5.31 -8.53 2.28
N VAL A 30 -5.60 -7.26 1.99
CA VAL A 30 -5.08 -6.10 2.72
C VAL A 30 -6.25 -5.15 2.97
N ASP A 31 -6.37 -4.72 4.23
CA ASP A 31 -7.28 -3.67 4.69
C ASP A 31 -6.55 -2.82 5.73
N GLU A 32 -5.99 -1.72 5.26
CA GLU A 32 -5.06 -0.88 6.00
C GLU A 32 -5.38 0.61 5.81
N PRO A 33 -5.28 1.44 6.87
CA PRO A 33 -5.37 2.89 6.75
C PRO A 33 -4.36 3.46 5.74
N SER A 34 -4.78 4.45 4.95
CA SER A 34 -3.96 5.13 3.94
C SER A 34 -3.01 6.13 4.58
N ILE A 35 -2.07 5.62 5.37
CA ILE A 35 -1.14 6.39 6.17
C ILE A 35 0.21 5.69 6.26
N VAL A 36 1.26 6.50 6.23
CA VAL A 36 2.64 6.07 6.45
C VAL A 36 3.26 6.86 7.59
N ALA A 37 4.19 6.26 8.30
CA ALA A 37 5.07 6.96 9.23
C ALA A 37 6.47 6.96 8.63
N LYS A 38 7.09 8.14 8.52
CA LYS A 38 8.42 8.29 7.94
C LYS A 38 9.36 9.06 8.86
N ASP A 39 10.64 8.74 8.77
CA ASP A 39 11.69 9.55 9.39
C ASP A 39 11.87 10.84 8.58
N ILE A 40 11.77 11.99 9.24
CA ILE A 40 11.75 13.32 8.60
C ILE A 40 13.09 13.64 7.91
N GLN A 41 14.20 13.15 8.46
CA GLN A 41 15.53 13.47 7.94
C GLN A 41 15.90 12.61 6.74
N SER A 42 15.58 11.31 6.79
CA SER A 42 15.97 10.35 5.76
C SER A 42 14.86 10.05 4.75
N GLY A 43 13.61 10.43 5.04
CA GLY A 43 12.44 10.10 4.22
C GLY A 43 12.07 8.61 4.21
N LYS A 44 12.76 7.78 5.02
CA LYS A 44 12.53 6.33 5.08
C LYS A 44 11.22 6.02 5.79
N ILE A 45 10.42 5.13 5.21
CA ILE A 45 9.22 4.61 5.88
C ILE A 45 9.61 3.72 7.08
N VAL A 46 9.02 4.04 8.22
CA VAL A 46 9.13 3.31 9.49
C VAL A 46 7.95 2.35 9.66
N ALA A 47 6.75 2.79 9.28
CA ALA A 47 5.53 2.00 9.37
C ALA A 47 4.52 2.39 8.29
N ILE A 48 3.60 1.48 7.97
CA ILE A 48 2.50 1.66 7.02
C ILE A 48 1.22 1.13 7.68
N GLY A 49 0.06 1.68 7.31
CA GLY A 49 -1.23 1.14 7.73
C GLY A 49 -1.49 1.35 9.21
N LYS A 50 -2.07 0.34 9.88
CA LYS A 50 -2.44 0.36 11.29
C LYS A 50 -1.26 0.70 12.19
N LYS A 51 -0.06 0.22 11.87
CA LYS A 51 1.16 0.56 12.62
C LYS A 51 1.49 2.04 12.53
N ALA A 52 1.40 2.65 11.34
CA ALA A 52 1.58 4.09 11.18
C ALA A 52 0.44 4.88 11.84
N GLN A 53 -0.80 4.40 11.76
CA GLN A 53 -1.96 5.02 12.40
C GLN A 53 -1.82 5.06 13.93
N GLN A 54 -1.24 4.04 14.56
CA GLN A 54 -0.96 4.02 16.00
C GLN A 54 0.06 5.09 16.42
N MET A 55 0.95 5.49 15.50
CA MET A 55 1.93 6.55 15.72
C MET A 55 1.34 7.95 15.51
N HIS A 56 0.20 8.07 14.83
CA HIS A 56 -0.42 9.36 14.53
C HIS A 56 -0.74 10.15 15.80
N GLY A 57 -0.27 11.40 15.87
CA GLY A 57 -0.40 12.26 17.04
C GLY A 57 0.43 11.84 18.26
N LYS A 58 1.24 10.77 18.14
CA LYS A 58 2.08 10.20 19.21
C LYS A 58 3.55 10.07 18.79
N THR A 59 3.96 10.76 17.72
CA THR A 59 5.32 10.66 17.19
C THR A 59 6.32 11.49 17.99
N HIS A 60 7.59 11.05 18.04
CA HIS A 60 8.71 11.87 18.53
C HIS A 60 9.17 12.88 17.46
N LYS A 61 10.07 13.81 17.82
CA LYS A 61 10.56 14.89 16.94
C LYS A 61 11.06 14.50 15.54
N ARG A 62 11.45 13.24 15.28
CA ARG A 62 11.98 12.81 13.96
C ARG A 62 11.05 11.91 13.15
N ILE A 63 9.89 11.49 13.69
CA ILE A 63 8.91 10.72 12.92
C ILE A 63 7.72 11.62 12.65
N GLU A 64 7.26 11.63 11.41
CA GLU A 64 5.97 12.20 11.05
C GLU A 64 5.08 11.14 10.43
N THR A 65 3.77 11.32 10.57
CA THR A 65 2.79 10.50 9.86
C THR A 65 2.22 11.30 8.69
N VAL A 66 2.16 10.70 7.50
CA VAL A 66 1.65 11.31 6.28
C VAL A 66 0.49 10.48 5.75
N ARG A 67 -0.61 11.15 5.39
CA ARG A 67 -1.66 10.59 4.54
C ARG A 67 -1.37 11.04 3.10
N PRO A 68 -0.85 10.16 2.23
CA PRO A 68 -0.33 10.58 0.93
C PRO A 68 -1.44 10.85 -0.10
N LEU A 69 -2.67 10.45 0.21
CA LEU A 69 -3.86 10.66 -0.58
C LEU A 69 -4.72 11.70 0.12
N LYS A 70 -5.27 12.64 -0.66
CA LYS A 70 -6.17 13.67 -0.17
C LYS A 70 -7.21 13.95 -1.24
N ASP A 71 -8.50 13.95 -0.87
CA ASP A 71 -9.61 14.25 -1.79
C ASP A 71 -9.55 13.44 -3.10
N GLY A 72 -9.15 12.17 -3.00
CA GLY A 72 -9.05 11.27 -4.15
C GLY A 72 -7.81 11.45 -5.04
N VAL A 73 -6.93 12.40 -4.73
CA VAL A 73 -5.68 12.64 -5.47
C VAL A 73 -4.44 12.30 -4.66
N ILE A 74 -3.32 12.06 -5.35
CA ILE A 74 -2.02 11.86 -4.71
C ILE A 74 -1.43 13.22 -4.34
N ALA A 75 -1.34 13.49 -3.04
CA ALA A 75 -0.75 14.73 -2.49
C ALA A 75 0.76 14.59 -2.20
N ASP A 76 1.24 13.37 -1.94
CA ASP A 76 2.67 13.05 -1.75
C ASP A 76 3.00 11.75 -2.52
N PHE A 77 3.65 11.90 -3.67
CA PHE A 77 4.00 10.79 -4.56
C PHE A 77 4.97 9.79 -3.92
N GLN A 78 5.99 10.28 -3.20
CA GLN A 78 7.00 9.41 -2.61
C GLN A 78 6.39 8.58 -1.47
N SER A 79 5.54 9.19 -0.66
CA SER A 79 4.83 8.49 0.41
C SER A 79 3.77 7.52 -0.15
N ALA A 80 3.05 7.89 -1.23
CA ALA A 80 2.11 7.01 -1.92
C ALA A 80 2.80 5.78 -2.52
N GLU A 81 3.92 5.96 -3.22
CA GLU A 81 4.69 4.85 -3.81
C GLU A 81 5.13 3.87 -2.73
N GLN A 82 5.75 4.37 -1.65
CA GLN A 82 6.24 3.51 -0.57
C GLN A 82 5.08 2.81 0.18
N MET A 83 3.95 3.48 0.35
CA MET A 83 2.73 2.89 0.90
C MET A 83 2.24 1.71 0.05
N ILE A 84 2.05 1.93 -1.25
CA ILE A 84 1.55 0.91 -2.19
C ILE A 84 2.52 -0.27 -2.25
N ARG A 85 3.83 -0.02 -2.39
CA ARG A 85 4.86 -1.08 -2.37
C ARG A 85 4.85 -1.88 -1.08
N GLY A 86 4.69 -1.21 0.06
CA GLY A 86 4.63 -1.87 1.35
C GLY A 86 3.37 -2.73 1.52
N MET A 87 2.22 -2.24 1.09
CA MET A 87 0.96 -2.99 1.11
C MET A 87 0.97 -4.19 0.14
N ILE A 88 1.56 -4.05 -1.04
CA ILE A 88 1.76 -5.19 -1.97
C ILE A 88 2.62 -6.28 -1.31
N LYS A 89 3.66 -5.90 -0.54
CA LYS A 89 4.48 -6.88 0.22
C LYS A 89 3.72 -7.54 1.37
N MET A 90 2.62 -6.96 1.85
CA MET A 90 1.75 -7.60 2.87
C MET A 90 0.92 -8.73 2.27
N ILE A 91 0.67 -8.69 0.96
CA ILE A 91 0.15 -9.83 0.21
C ILE A 91 1.26 -10.89 0.28
N ASN A 92 1.07 -11.89 1.13
CA ASN A 92 2.04 -12.96 1.32
C ASN A 92 1.59 -14.15 0.44
N PRO A 93 2.02 -14.25 -0.83
CA PRO A 93 1.66 -15.39 -1.68
C PRO A 93 2.33 -16.70 -1.22
N GLY A 94 3.12 -16.68 -0.14
CA GLY A 94 3.97 -17.79 0.29
C GLY A 94 5.39 -17.66 -0.27
N ARG A 95 6.31 -18.50 0.23
CA ARG A 95 7.67 -18.61 -0.32
C ARG A 95 7.61 -19.20 -1.72
N THR A 96 7.51 -18.37 -2.74
CA THR A 96 7.71 -18.79 -4.13
C THR A 96 9.21 -18.66 -4.46
N LEU A 97 9.75 -19.63 -5.21
CA LEU A 97 11.14 -19.58 -5.69
C LEU A 97 11.38 -18.43 -6.69
N PHE A 98 10.29 -17.82 -7.19
CA PHE A 98 10.27 -16.79 -8.22
C PHE A 98 9.31 -15.67 -7.83
N ASN A 99 9.63 -14.42 -8.21
CA ASN A 99 8.71 -13.30 -8.08
C ASN A 99 7.66 -13.38 -9.21
N PRO A 100 6.35 -13.52 -8.91
CA PRO A 100 5.33 -13.48 -9.95
C PRO A 100 5.29 -12.09 -10.60
N ALA A 101 4.97 -12.04 -11.89
CA ALA A 101 4.60 -10.81 -12.55
C ALA A 101 3.28 -10.30 -11.93
N LEU A 102 3.20 -9.02 -11.58
CA LEU A 102 1.99 -8.42 -11.02
C LEU A 102 1.19 -7.73 -12.13
N ARG A 103 -0.08 -8.11 -12.27
CA ARG A 103 -1.07 -7.37 -13.07
C ARG A 103 -2.02 -6.67 -12.11
N MET A 104 -2.04 -5.35 -12.16
CA MET A 104 -2.75 -4.53 -11.17
C MET A 104 -3.82 -3.69 -11.85
N VAL A 105 -4.99 -3.62 -11.22
CA VAL A 105 -6.04 -2.64 -11.55
C VAL A 105 -6.22 -1.75 -10.32
N ILE A 106 -6.26 -0.44 -10.53
CA ILE A 106 -6.40 0.54 -9.44
C ILE A 106 -7.67 1.35 -9.69
N CYS A 107 -8.55 1.42 -8.68
CA CYS A 107 -9.71 2.31 -8.71
C CYS A 107 -9.25 3.75 -8.54
N ILE A 108 -9.63 4.61 -9.48
CA ILE A 108 -9.38 6.06 -9.43
C ILE A 108 -10.74 6.75 -9.34
N PRO A 109 -10.98 7.62 -8.34
CA PRO A 109 -12.22 8.37 -8.26
C PRO A 109 -12.36 9.33 -9.44
N SER A 110 -13.59 9.57 -9.89
CA SER A 110 -13.89 10.53 -10.96
C SER A 110 -13.73 12.00 -10.54
N GLY A 111 -13.61 12.24 -9.23
CA GLY A 111 -13.92 13.52 -8.58
C GLY A 111 -15.16 13.38 -7.73
#